data_AF-A0A3L7WKA9-F1
#
_entry.id   AF-A0A3L7WKA9-F1
#
_cell.length_a   1.000
_cell.length_b   1.000
_cell.length_c   1.000
_cell.angle_alpha   90.00
_cell.angle_beta   90.00
_cell.angle_gamma   90.00
#
_symmetry.space_group_name_H-M   'P 1'
#
loop_
_entity.id
_entity.type
_entity.pdbx_description
1 polymer ?
#
loop_
_entity_poly.entity_id
_entity_poly.type
_entity_poly.pdbx_seq_one_letter_code
_entity_poly.pdbx_strand_id
1 'polypeptide(L)'
;MIRLSNRWVEPLVVKARSLRAVMKTHSSLIFEWVFLGIVWYLLIGRVWNGVQIPTGGEYARSMSGFFFWDSLKTCVDCSFWIPHGGGRPILADPFGSFLHPIAMLFSLLFGAVAGASYTLSFAFLLLGASALWLGQMLGLHLLVRGWFALAVMIGGH
;
A
#
# COMPACT_ATOMS: atom_id res chain seq x y z
N MET A 1 10.82 30.37 60.01
CA MET A 1 11.65 29.34 59.35
C MET A 1 10.82 28.75 58.21
N ILE A 2 11.02 29.22 56.97
CA ILE A 2 10.15 28.91 55.82
C ILE A 2 10.86 27.87 54.95
N ARG A 3 10.27 26.67 54.84
CA ARG A 3 10.79 25.55 54.07
C ARG A 3 10.23 25.63 52.66
N LEU A 4 10.98 26.24 51.74
CA LEU A 4 10.64 26.26 50.31
C LEU A 4 10.73 24.83 49.76
N SER A 5 9.59 24.29 49.31
CA SER A 5 9.51 22.95 48.73
C SER A 5 9.91 22.99 47.26
N ASN A 6 10.91 22.17 46.89
CA ASN A 6 11.46 22.03 45.54
C ASN A 6 10.52 21.29 44.57
N ARG A 7 9.23 21.64 44.51
CA ARG A 7 8.21 20.93 43.72
C ARG A 7 8.25 21.24 42.20
N TRP A 8 9.22 22.03 41.74
CA TRP A 8 9.25 22.55 40.36
C TRP A 8 10.33 21.93 39.45
N VAL A 9 11.16 20.99 39.94
CA VAL A 9 12.27 20.42 39.14
C VAL A 9 11.89 19.09 38.44
N GLU A 10 10.75 18.49 38.78
CA GLU A 10 10.35 17.19 38.22
C GLU A 10 9.76 17.16 36.78
N PRO A 11 9.27 18.24 36.13
CA PRO A 11 8.59 18.07 34.84
C PRO A 11 9.55 17.79 33.66
N LEU A 12 10.84 18.11 33.77
CA LEU A 12 11.78 17.98 32.65
C LEU A 12 12.30 16.55 32.46
N VAL A 13 12.55 15.81 33.55
CA VAL A 13 13.10 14.45 33.48
C VAL A 13 12.06 13.45 32.96
N VAL A 14 10.80 13.61 33.36
CA VAL A 14 9.68 12.76 32.89
C VAL A 14 9.45 12.98 31.39
N LYS A 15 9.50 14.24 30.92
CA LYS A 15 9.30 14.59 29.51
C LYS A 15 10.43 14.07 28.61
N ALA A 16 11.69 14.12 29.07
CA ALA A 16 12.83 13.58 28.33
C ALA A 16 12.82 12.05 28.21
N ARG A 17 12.35 11.33 29.24
CA ARG A 17 12.16 9.87 29.18
C ARG A 17 11.04 9.48 28.21
N SER A 18 9.95 10.24 28.19
CA SER A 18 8.84 10.09 27.25
C SER A 18 9.28 10.30 25.80
N LEU A 19 10.05 11.35 25.52
CA LEU A 19 10.52 11.65 24.16
C LEU A 19 11.49 10.57 23.64
N ARG A 20 12.36 10.05 24.50
CA ARG A 20 13.29 8.98 24.12
C ARG A 20 12.58 7.64 23.86
N ALA A 21 11.50 7.36 24.59
CA ALA A 21 10.64 6.20 24.33
C ALA A 21 9.89 6.36 23.00
N VAL A 22 9.27 7.52 22.76
CA VAL A 22 8.57 7.83 21.51
C VAL A 22 9.50 7.77 20.30
N MET A 23 10.69 8.38 20.38
CA MET A 23 11.69 8.33 19.30
C MET A 23 12.14 6.90 18.97
N LYS A 24 12.35 6.06 20.00
CA LYS A 24 12.79 4.67 19.79
C LYS A 24 11.71 3.83 19.10
N THR A 25 10.44 4.11 19.39
CA THR A 25 9.29 3.46 18.72
C THR A 25 9.14 3.90 17.26
N HIS A 26 9.38 5.18 16.94
CA HIS A 26 9.30 5.65 15.56
C HIS A 26 10.46 5.13 14.69
N SER A 27 11.68 5.05 15.22
CA SER A 27 12.83 4.55 14.45
C SER A 27 12.72 3.06 14.11
N SER A 28 12.21 2.23 15.04
CA SER A 28 11.99 0.81 14.77
C SER A 28 10.94 0.60 13.69
N LEU A 29 9.90 1.43 13.69
CA LEU A 29 8.84 1.37 12.70
C LEU A 29 9.38 1.65 11.29
N ILE A 30 10.13 2.75 11.11
CA ILE A 30 10.71 3.09 9.79
C ILE A 30 11.58 1.94 9.26
N PHE A 31 12.38 1.32 10.12
CA PHE A 31 13.22 0.18 9.74
C PHE A 31 12.39 -1.04 9.29
N GLU A 32 11.32 -1.37 10.02
CA GLU A 32 10.40 -2.45 9.64
C GLU A 32 9.77 -2.22 8.26
N TRP A 33 9.34 -0.99 7.98
CA TRP A 33 8.73 -0.62 6.70
C TRP A 33 9.73 -0.68 5.54
N VAL A 34 10.94 -0.16 5.73
CA VAL A 34 12.01 -0.21 4.72
C VAL A 34 12.40 -1.67 4.45
N PHE A 35 12.57 -2.47 5.50
CA PHE A 35 12.89 -3.89 5.36
C PHE A 35 11.80 -4.63 4.58
N LEU A 36 10.53 -4.42 4.94
CA LEU A 36 9.39 -5.04 4.26
C LEU A 36 9.32 -4.61 2.79
N GLY A 37 9.52 -3.32 2.49
CA GLY A 37 9.55 -2.81 1.12
C GLY A 37 10.69 -3.42 0.29
N ILE A 38 11.89 -3.55 0.85
CA ILE A 38 13.04 -4.17 0.17
C ILE A 38 12.78 -5.65 -0.10
N VAL A 39 12.34 -6.39 0.92
CA VAL A 39 12.04 -7.83 0.79
C VAL A 39 10.95 -8.05 -0.25
N TRP A 40 9.87 -7.27 -0.21
CA TRP A 40 8.81 -7.32 -1.20
C TRP A 40 9.30 -7.05 -2.62
N TYR A 41 10.07 -5.98 -2.81
CA TYR A 41 10.61 -5.62 -4.12
C TYR A 41 11.49 -6.74 -4.69
N LEU A 42 12.31 -7.37 -3.85
CA LEU A 42 13.20 -8.45 -4.27
C LEU A 42 12.45 -9.75 -4.60
N LEU A 43 11.41 -10.09 -3.83
CA LEU A 43 10.67 -11.33 -4.00
C LEU A 43 9.63 -11.26 -5.13
N ILE A 44 8.81 -10.22 -5.12
CA ILE A 44 7.61 -10.15 -5.97
C ILE A 44 7.70 -8.97 -6.93
N GLY A 45 8.22 -7.81 -6.51
CA GLY A 45 8.34 -6.63 -7.38
C GLY A 45 9.09 -6.89 -8.70
N ARG A 46 10.02 -7.85 -8.73
CA ARG A 46 10.73 -8.25 -9.96
C ARG A 46 9.84 -8.97 -10.99
N VAL A 47 8.86 -9.74 -10.54
CA VAL A 47 7.93 -10.47 -11.41
C VAL A 47 6.96 -9.48 -12.06
N TRP A 48 6.56 -8.46 -11.31
CA TRP A 48 5.59 -7.44 -11.73
C TRP A 48 6.24 -6.22 -12.39
N ASN A 49 7.33 -6.42 -13.14
CA ASN A 49 8.11 -5.34 -13.79
C ASN A 49 7.39 -4.62 -14.95
N GLY A 50 6.07 -4.81 -15.09
CA GLY A 50 5.24 -4.15 -16.09
C GLY A 50 5.34 -4.71 -17.50
N VAL A 51 6.18 -5.73 -17.74
CA VAL A 51 6.40 -6.29 -19.09
C VAL A 51 5.58 -7.56 -19.33
N GLN A 52 5.26 -8.31 -18.28
CA GLN A 52 4.53 -9.58 -18.40
C GLN A 52 3.10 -9.43 -17.91
N ILE A 53 2.14 -9.76 -18.78
CA ILE A 53 0.72 -9.86 -18.42
C ILE A 53 0.52 -11.25 -17.79
N PRO A 54 0.07 -11.34 -16.53
CA PRO A 54 -0.31 -12.62 -15.92
C PRO A 54 -1.31 -13.37 -16.81
N THR A 55 -1.06 -14.65 -17.06
CA THR A 55 -1.96 -15.48 -17.83
C THR A 55 -3.19 -15.84 -16.99
N GLY A 56 -4.39 -15.43 -17.43
CA GLY A 56 -5.64 -15.74 -16.74
C GLY A 56 -6.80 -14.83 -17.16
N GLY A 57 -8.01 -15.39 -17.28
CA GLY A 57 -9.19 -14.64 -17.68
C GLY A 57 -9.62 -13.57 -16.66
N GLU A 58 -9.41 -13.85 -15.37
CA GLU A 58 -9.76 -12.92 -14.28
C GLU A 58 -8.88 -11.68 -14.25
N TYR A 59 -7.58 -11.82 -14.57
CA TYR A 59 -6.67 -10.68 -14.66
C TYR A 59 -7.09 -9.74 -15.80
N ALA A 60 -7.35 -10.29 -16.98
CA ALA A 60 -7.81 -9.50 -18.14
C ALA A 60 -9.13 -8.76 -17.86
N ARG A 61 -10.08 -9.41 -17.17
CA ARG A 61 -11.34 -8.78 -16.76
C ARG A 61 -11.12 -7.67 -15.75
N SER A 62 -10.31 -7.90 -14.71
CA SER A 62 -9.99 -6.93 -13.66
C SER A 62 -9.19 -5.73 -14.19
N MET A 63 -8.40 -5.95 -15.23
CA MET A 63 -7.57 -4.93 -15.86
C MET A 63 -8.36 -3.96 -16.75
N SER A 64 -9.58 -4.31 -17.17
CA SER A 64 -10.40 -3.47 -18.04
C SER A 64 -10.59 -2.03 -17.52
N GLY A 65 -10.68 -1.85 -16.20
CA GLY A 65 -10.76 -0.52 -15.58
C GLY A 65 -9.51 0.35 -15.77
N PHE A 66 -8.32 -0.24 -15.90
CA PHE A 66 -7.07 0.51 -16.07
C PHE A 66 -6.97 1.15 -17.47
N PHE A 67 -7.63 0.58 -18.47
CA PHE A 67 -7.71 1.12 -19.83
C PHE A 67 -8.56 2.38 -19.94
N PHE A 68 -9.39 2.69 -18.93
CA PHE A 68 -10.17 3.94 -18.88
C PHE A 68 -9.25 5.15 -19.05
N TRP A 69 -8.19 5.21 -18.24
CA TRP A 69 -7.28 6.36 -18.21
C TRP A 69 -6.39 6.47 -19.44
N ASP A 70 -6.04 5.34 -20.06
CA ASP A 70 -5.31 5.35 -21.33
C ASP A 70 -6.21 5.75 -22.50
N SER A 71 -7.45 5.28 -22.52
CA SER A 71 -8.44 5.68 -23.52
C SER A 71 -8.79 7.15 -23.38
N LEU A 72 -8.82 7.69 -22.16
CA LEU A 72 -9.08 9.11 -21.91
C LEU A 72 -8.01 10.02 -22.55
N LYS A 73 -6.75 9.55 -22.66
CA LYS A 73 -5.67 10.29 -23.33
C LYS A 73 -5.85 10.36 -24.85
N THR A 74 -6.56 9.39 -25.45
CA THR A 74 -6.74 9.29 -26.90
C THR A 74 -8.11 9.76 -27.37
N CYS A 75 -9.17 9.44 -26.64
CA CYS A 75 -10.56 9.74 -26.96
C CYS A 75 -11.43 9.76 -25.69
N VAL A 76 -11.94 10.95 -25.33
CA VAL A 76 -12.79 11.14 -24.15
C VAL A 76 -14.06 10.30 -24.24
N ASP A 77 -14.77 10.34 -25.37
CA ASP A 77 -16.02 9.59 -25.52
C ASP A 77 -15.80 8.08 -25.47
N CYS A 78 -14.73 7.59 -26.10
CA CYS A 78 -14.38 6.18 -26.14
C CYS A 78 -14.04 5.64 -24.74
N SER A 79 -13.47 6.48 -23.87
CA SER A 79 -13.14 6.07 -22.50
C SER A 79 -14.35 5.62 -21.70
N PHE A 80 -15.55 6.14 -22.01
CA PHE A 80 -16.77 5.79 -21.26
C PHE A 80 -17.39 4.45 -21.67
N TRP A 81 -16.88 3.78 -22.71
CA TRP A 81 -17.49 2.56 -23.26
C TRP A 81 -16.50 1.39 -23.31
N ILE A 82 -16.91 0.24 -22.79
CA ILE A 82 -16.11 -0.99 -22.88
C ILE A 82 -16.34 -1.63 -24.27
N PRO A 83 -15.30 -1.91 -25.06
CA PRO A 83 -15.46 -2.41 -26.43
C PRO A 83 -15.98 -3.85 -26.51
N HIS A 84 -15.87 -4.63 -25.43
CA HIS A 84 -16.28 -6.03 -25.39
C HIS A 84 -17.73 -6.20 -24.91
N GLY A 85 -18.49 -7.06 -25.58
CA GLY A 85 -19.81 -7.51 -25.11
C GLY A 85 -20.99 -6.58 -25.41
N GLY A 86 -20.94 -5.81 -26.49
CA GLY A 86 -22.07 -4.98 -26.95
C GLY A 86 -22.09 -3.54 -26.47
N GLY A 87 -20.98 -3.03 -25.92
CA GLY A 87 -20.86 -1.63 -25.51
C GLY A 87 -21.64 -1.33 -24.24
N ARG A 88 -21.00 -1.51 -23.09
CA ARG A 88 -21.55 -1.10 -21.79
C ARG A 88 -20.76 0.09 -21.23
N PRO A 89 -21.42 1.04 -20.53
CA PRO A 89 -20.71 2.14 -19.93
C PRO A 89 -19.75 1.63 -18.85
N ILE A 90 -18.49 2.06 -18.91
CA ILE A 90 -17.45 1.63 -17.96
C ILE A 90 -17.79 2.04 -16.51
N LEU A 91 -18.50 3.16 -16.36
CA LEU A 91 -18.96 3.67 -15.07
C LEU A 91 -20.04 2.81 -14.42
N ALA A 92 -20.69 1.94 -15.18
CA ALA A 92 -21.67 0.99 -14.64
C ALA A 92 -21.04 -0.31 -14.14
N ASP A 93 -19.72 -0.50 -14.28
CA ASP A 93 -19.04 -1.68 -13.75
C ASP A 93 -18.75 -1.52 -12.24
N PRO A 94 -19.47 -2.24 -11.36
CA PRO A 94 -19.28 -2.10 -9.92
C PRO A 94 -17.93 -2.68 -9.45
N PHE A 95 -17.27 -3.49 -10.28
CA PHE A 95 -16.00 -4.14 -9.96
C PHE A 95 -14.79 -3.35 -10.47
N GLY A 96 -15.02 -2.22 -11.14
CA GLY A 96 -13.96 -1.40 -11.71
C GLY A 96 -13.22 -0.58 -10.65
N SER A 97 -11.92 -0.87 -10.47
CA SER A 97 -11.04 -0.09 -9.58
C SER A 97 -10.59 1.26 -10.18
N PHE A 98 -11.19 1.73 -11.28
CA PHE A 98 -10.67 2.84 -12.07
C PHE A 98 -10.79 4.21 -11.37
N LEU A 99 -11.72 4.38 -10.43
CA LEU A 99 -11.84 5.59 -9.59
C LEU A 99 -10.93 5.56 -8.36
N HIS A 100 -10.19 4.47 -8.12
CA HIS A 100 -9.27 4.41 -7.00
C HIS A 100 -8.07 5.32 -7.28
N PRO A 101 -7.72 6.29 -6.40
CA PRO A 101 -6.69 7.29 -6.68
C PRO A 101 -5.33 6.69 -7.06
N ILE A 102 -4.96 5.58 -6.42
CA ILE A 102 -3.71 4.87 -6.69
C ILE A 102 -3.73 4.20 -8.07
N ALA A 103 -4.86 3.59 -8.45
CA ALA A 103 -5.01 2.98 -9.76
C ALA A 103 -4.97 4.04 -10.87
N MET A 104 -5.66 5.16 -10.68
CA MET A 104 -5.60 6.32 -11.55
C MET A 104 -4.17 6.83 -11.71
N LEU A 105 -3.47 7.08 -10.60
CA LEU A 105 -2.10 7.61 -10.61
C LEU A 105 -1.15 6.70 -11.39
N PHE A 106 -1.13 5.41 -11.09
CA PHE A 106 -0.23 4.47 -11.75
C PHE A 106 -0.60 4.25 -13.22
N SER A 107 -1.89 4.21 -13.56
CA SER A 107 -2.33 4.12 -14.97
C SER A 107 -1.91 5.34 -15.78
N LEU A 108 -2.03 6.54 -15.20
CA LEU A 108 -1.65 7.77 -15.88
C LEU A 108 -0.14 7.85 -16.13
N LEU A 109 0.68 7.45 -15.14
CA LEU A 109 2.14 7.52 -15.21
C LEU A 109 2.78 6.42 -16.06
N PHE A 110 2.28 5.18 -15.97
CA PHE A 110 2.94 4.01 -16.56
C PHE A 110 2.11 3.31 -17.65
N GLY A 111 0.91 3.80 -17.94
CA GLY A 111 -0.07 3.13 -18.81
C GLY A 111 -0.87 2.07 -18.06
N ALA A 112 -1.89 1.51 -18.70
CA ALA A 112 -2.84 0.58 -18.09
C ALA A 112 -2.19 -0.73 -17.64
N VAL A 113 -1.30 -1.30 -18.48
CA VAL A 113 -0.65 -2.59 -18.22
C VAL A 113 0.31 -2.51 -17.05
N ALA A 114 1.31 -1.63 -17.13
CA ALA A 114 2.25 -1.46 -16.03
C ALA A 114 1.57 -0.84 -14.80
N GLY A 115 0.60 0.06 -15.00
CA GLY A 115 -0.17 0.67 -13.93
C GLY A 115 -0.96 -0.33 -13.08
N ALA A 116 -1.57 -1.35 -13.72
CA ALA A 116 -2.22 -2.45 -13.01
C ALA A 116 -1.24 -3.24 -12.13
N SER A 117 -0.09 -3.62 -12.70
CA SER A 117 0.97 -4.34 -11.98
C SER A 117 1.51 -3.56 -10.78
N TYR A 118 1.74 -2.25 -10.94
CA TYR A 118 2.20 -1.39 -9.83
C TYR A 118 1.13 -1.19 -8.77
N THR A 119 -0.14 -1.04 -9.17
CA THR A 119 -1.26 -0.90 -8.24
C THR A 119 -1.40 -2.15 -7.37
N LEU A 120 -1.34 -3.33 -7.98
CA LEU A 120 -1.41 -4.60 -7.26
C LEU A 120 -0.20 -4.78 -6.32
N SER A 121 1.00 -4.48 -6.83
CA SER A 121 2.23 -4.52 -6.01
C SER A 121 2.14 -3.59 -4.80
N PHE A 122 1.56 -2.40 -4.97
CA PHE A 122 1.37 -1.45 -3.89
C PHE A 122 0.29 -1.90 -2.90
N ALA A 123 -0.79 -2.52 -3.37
CA ALA A 123 -1.85 -3.06 -2.52
C ALA A 123 -1.30 -4.14 -1.57
N PHE A 124 -0.46 -5.06 -2.07
CA PHE A 124 0.18 -6.07 -1.21
C PHE A 124 1.16 -5.46 -0.21
N LEU A 125 1.91 -4.42 -0.59
CA LEU A 125 2.76 -3.69 0.34
C LEU A 125 1.93 -3.06 1.46
N LEU A 126 0.81 -2.42 1.13
CA LEU A 126 -0.13 -1.87 2.11
C LEU A 126 -0.74 -2.95 3.01
N LEU A 127 -1.05 -4.13 2.46
CA LEU A 127 -1.58 -5.25 3.22
C LEU A 127 -0.55 -5.73 4.25
N GLY A 128 0.71 -5.94 3.85
CA GLY A 128 1.81 -6.28 4.77
C GLY A 128 2.05 -5.21 5.84
N ALA A 129 2.01 -3.96 5.44
CA ALA A 129 2.10 -2.83 6.36
C ALA A 129 0.97 -2.80 7.40
N SER A 130 -0.28 -3.05 6.98
CA SER A 130 -1.42 -3.14 7.90
C SER A 130 -1.26 -4.30 8.89
N ALA A 131 -0.70 -5.44 8.44
CA ALA A 131 -0.42 -6.59 9.28
C ALA A 131 0.68 -6.30 10.31
N LEU A 132 1.75 -5.59 9.92
CA LEU A 132 2.77 -5.11 10.85
C LEU A 132 2.18 -4.17 11.90
N TRP A 133 1.34 -3.22 11.47
CA TRP A 133 0.69 -2.26 12.36
C TRP A 133 -0.26 -2.94 13.34
N LEU A 134 -1.12 -3.83 12.85
CA LEU A 134 -2.01 -4.62 13.69
C LEU A 134 -1.22 -5.43 14.72
N GLY A 135 -0.12 -6.06 14.30
CA GLY A 135 0.73 -6.81 15.20
C GLY A 135 1.38 -5.96 16.30
N GLN A 136 1.62 -4.68 16.03
CA GLN A 136 2.12 -3.73 17.02
C GLN A 136 1.05 -3.41 18.07
N MET A 137 -0.18 -3.19 17.62
CA MET A 137 -1.32 -2.92 18.51
C MET A 137 -1.61 -4.10 19.44
N LEU A 138 -1.32 -5.32 18.98
CA LEU A 138 -1.43 -6.55 19.77
C LEU A 138 -0.22 -6.81 20.68
N GLY A 139 0.83 -5.97 20.65
CA GLY A 139 2.02 -6.14 21.47
C GLY A 139 2.88 -7.35 21.12
N LEU A 140 2.79 -7.86 19.88
CA LEU A 140 3.57 -9.01 19.41
C LEU A 140 5.05 -8.66 19.26
N HIS A 141 5.91 -9.66 19.42
CA HIS A 141 7.35 -9.51 19.19
C HIS A 141 7.65 -9.26 17.70
N LEU A 142 8.74 -8.53 17.41
CA LEU A 142 9.14 -8.12 16.06
C LEU A 142 9.16 -9.28 15.06
N LEU A 143 9.71 -10.42 15.47
CA LEU A 143 9.86 -11.60 14.62
C LEU A 143 8.51 -12.21 14.21
N VAL A 144 7.56 -12.24 15.15
CA VAL A 144 6.20 -12.75 14.88
C VAL A 144 5.43 -11.80 13.97
N ARG A 145 5.57 -10.48 14.20
CA ARG A 145 4.96 -9.45 13.36
C ARG A 145 5.48 -9.52 11.92
N GLY A 146 6.80 -9.60 11.75
CA GLY A 146 7.44 -9.74 10.44
C GLY A 146 6.99 -11.01 9.71
N TRP A 147 6.94 -12.14 10.42
CA TRP A 147 6.43 -13.39 9.87
C TRP A 147 4.97 -13.28 9.40
N PHE A 148 4.10 -12.72 10.24
CA PHE A 148 2.68 -12.55 9.90
C PHE A 148 2.50 -11.62 8.70
N ALA A 149 3.24 -10.51 8.64
CA ALA A 149 3.19 -9.60 7.50
C ALA A 149 3.63 -10.28 6.20
N LEU A 150 4.72 -11.07 6.24
CA LEU A 150 5.17 -11.84 5.08
C LEU A 150 4.14 -12.90 4.67
N ALA A 151 3.56 -13.63 5.63
CA ALA A 151 2.55 -14.65 5.35
C ALA A 151 1.32 -14.06 4.66
N VAL A 152 0.85 -12.90 5.12
CA VAL A 152 -0.29 -12.19 4.52
C VAL A 152 0.03 -11.69 3.11
N MET A 153 1.23 -11.16 2.88
CA MET A 153 1.66 -10.69 1.55
C MET A 153 1.79 -11.83 0.55
N ILE A 154 2.34 -12.97 0.96
CA ILE A 154 2.49 -14.15 0.11
C ILE A 154 1.13 -14.79 -0.16
N GLY A 155 0.28 -14.93 0.85
CA GLY A 155 -1.04 -15.54 0.71
C GLY A 155 -2.04 -14.72 -0.12
N GLY A 156 -1.74 -13.45 -0.39
CA GLY A 156 -2.57 -12.60 -1.25
C GLY A 156 -2.26 -12.73 -2.75
N HIS A 157 -1.11 -13.29 -3.13
CA HIS A 157 -0.71 -13.50 -4.53
C HIS A 157 -1.33 -14.78 -5.09
#